data_AF-A0A9D1VDP3-F1
#
_entry.id   AF-A0A9D1VDP3-F1
#
_cell.length_a   1.000
_cell.length_b   1.000
_cell.length_c   1.000
_cell.angle_alpha   90.00
_cell.angle_beta   90.00
_cell.angle_gamma   90.00
#
_symmetry.space_group_name_H-M   'P 1'
#
loop_
_entity.id
_entity.type
_entity.pdbx_description
1 polymer ?
#
loop_
_entity_poly.entity_id
_entity_poly.type
_entity_poly.pdbx_seq_one_letter_code
_entity_poly.pdbx_strand_id
1 'polypeptide(L)'
;MCCIMGYAGKDLSREEFAAYLARTKSRGPDDSRIIEGPFGLLGFNRLAIMGLTAEGMQPFVRGDDAVVCNGELYGFRAEKARLEQKGYTFQSDSDCEILLPMYYEYGLDMFRHMDAEFAMILYDAKRGRLIAARDPFGIRPLFYGYSDSGKIAFASEAKQLVGLCAEIFPFPIGSFYCDGLFVQYDDIAAVQEVCRDDLDTITANIREKLIRAVDKRLDADAPVGFLLSGGLDSSLVCAIAARQSKKPIRTFAIGMSSDAIDLKYAREVADYLHSDHREILIDRNDVLSSLEDVVAALGTFDITTIRASMGMYLICKA
;
A
#
# COMPACT_ATOMS: atom_id res chain seq x y z
N MET A 1 1.69 -6.86 -3.29
CA MET A 1 0.80 -5.74 -2.91
C MET A 1 -0.24 -5.58 -4.00
N CYS A 2 -1.46 -5.13 -3.74
CA CYS A 2 -2.41 -4.91 -4.84
C CYS A 2 -1.93 -3.84 -5.84
N CYS A 3 -2.62 -3.77 -6.99
CA CYS A 3 -2.47 -2.71 -7.96
C CYS A 3 -3.83 -2.22 -8.44
N ILE A 4 -3.96 -0.90 -8.63
CA ILE A 4 -5.14 -0.25 -9.18
C ILE A 4 -4.81 0.49 -10.48
N MET A 5 -5.80 0.58 -11.35
CA MET A 5 -5.78 1.48 -12.52
C MET A 5 -7.18 2.03 -12.76
N GLY A 6 -7.28 3.28 -13.22
CA GLY A 6 -8.54 3.89 -13.64
C GLY A 6 -8.35 4.81 -14.82
N TYR A 7 -9.32 4.85 -15.72
CA TYR A 7 -9.32 5.72 -16.89
C TYR A 7 -10.69 6.38 -17.07
N ALA A 8 -10.70 7.72 -17.10
CA ALA A 8 -11.92 8.53 -17.17
C ALA A 8 -12.45 8.76 -18.60
N GLY A 9 -12.03 7.91 -19.56
CA GLY A 9 -12.37 8.01 -20.97
C GLY A 9 -13.09 6.76 -21.49
N LYS A 10 -13.64 6.88 -22.70
CA LYS A 10 -14.34 5.79 -23.43
C LYS A 10 -13.71 5.50 -24.80
N ASP A 11 -12.57 6.12 -25.04
CA ASP A 11 -11.75 6.04 -26.25
C ASP A 11 -10.60 5.02 -26.12
N LEU A 12 -10.54 4.32 -24.99
CA LEU A 12 -9.64 3.19 -24.76
C LEU A 12 -10.49 1.93 -24.62
N SER A 13 -10.21 0.90 -25.42
CA SER A 13 -10.92 -0.37 -25.31
C SER A 13 -10.58 -1.09 -24.00
N ARG A 14 -11.46 -2.00 -23.58
CA ARG A 14 -11.23 -2.84 -22.41
C ARG A 14 -9.98 -3.72 -22.58
N GLU A 15 -9.72 -4.19 -23.80
CA GLU A 15 -8.56 -5.00 -24.16
C GLU A 15 -7.25 -4.21 -24.04
N GLU A 16 -7.22 -2.97 -24.55
CA GLU A 16 -6.06 -2.09 -24.41
C GLU A 16 -5.81 -1.76 -22.93
N PHE A 17 -6.86 -1.40 -22.18
CA PHE A 17 -6.76 -1.16 -20.75
C PHE A 17 -6.25 -2.38 -19.97
N ALA A 18 -6.69 -3.58 -20.33
CA ALA A 18 -6.20 -4.82 -19.74
C ALA A 18 -4.70 -5.03 -19.99
N ALA A 19 -4.19 -4.67 -21.18
CA ALA A 19 -2.76 -4.73 -21.49
C ALA A 19 -1.94 -3.77 -20.62
N TYR A 20 -2.45 -2.57 -20.33
CA TYR A 20 -1.81 -1.64 -19.39
C TYR A 20 -1.85 -2.15 -17.94
N LEU A 21 -3.00 -2.67 -17.49
CA LEU A 21 -3.16 -3.25 -16.15
C LEU A 21 -2.21 -4.44 -15.92
N ALA A 22 -2.02 -5.30 -16.93
CA ALA A 22 -1.18 -6.50 -16.86
C ALA A 22 0.30 -6.19 -16.56
N ARG A 23 0.79 -4.98 -16.84
CA ARG A 23 2.18 -4.55 -16.58
C ARG A 23 2.55 -4.57 -15.10
N THR A 24 1.56 -4.69 -14.21
CA THR A 24 1.75 -4.73 -12.75
C THR A 24 1.16 -5.99 -12.12
N LYS A 25 0.94 -7.05 -12.92
CA LYS A 25 0.45 -8.34 -12.40
C LYS A 25 1.38 -8.92 -11.33
N SER A 26 2.68 -8.63 -11.39
CA SER A 26 3.65 -9.04 -10.36
C SER A 26 3.34 -8.52 -8.97
N ARG A 27 2.64 -7.38 -8.85
CA ARG A 27 2.23 -6.85 -7.55
C ARG A 27 1.07 -7.68 -6.98
N GLY A 28 0.03 -7.88 -7.78
CA GLY A 28 -1.20 -8.59 -7.43
C GLY A 28 -1.38 -9.86 -8.27
N PRO A 29 -0.68 -10.95 -7.93
CA PRO A 29 -0.63 -12.15 -8.76
C PRO A 29 -1.87 -13.04 -8.66
N ASP A 30 -2.72 -12.87 -7.66
CA ASP A 30 -3.75 -13.85 -7.30
C ASP A 30 -4.96 -13.80 -8.23
N ASP A 31 -5.42 -12.59 -8.59
CA ASP A 31 -6.56 -12.39 -9.48
C ASP A 31 -6.55 -11.00 -10.13
N SER A 32 -7.32 -10.82 -11.20
CA SER A 32 -7.46 -9.54 -11.90
C SER A 32 -8.89 -9.31 -12.37
N ARG A 33 -9.42 -8.09 -12.15
CA ARG A 33 -10.78 -7.73 -12.56
C ARG A 33 -10.81 -6.31 -13.13
N ILE A 34 -11.59 -6.15 -14.18
CA ILE A 34 -11.88 -4.86 -14.81
C ILE A 34 -13.39 -4.70 -14.91
N ILE A 35 -13.91 -3.56 -14.47
CA ILE A 35 -15.27 -3.12 -14.73
C ILE A 35 -15.26 -1.91 -15.66
N GLU A 36 -16.34 -1.76 -16.41
CA GLU A 36 -16.59 -0.62 -17.28
C GLU A 36 -17.94 0.00 -16.89
N GLY A 37 -18.01 1.32 -16.88
CA GLY A 37 -19.22 2.05 -16.53
C GLY A 37 -19.27 3.44 -17.18
N PRO A 38 -20.21 4.31 -16.77
CA PRO A 38 -20.32 5.66 -17.32
C PRO A 38 -19.05 6.50 -17.14
N PHE A 39 -18.26 6.19 -16.11
CA PHE A 39 -16.96 6.79 -15.80
C PHE A 39 -15.79 6.36 -16.67
N GLY A 40 -15.95 5.30 -17.48
CA GLY A 40 -14.83 4.64 -18.17
C GLY A 40 -14.49 3.31 -17.52
N LEU A 41 -13.20 3.11 -17.19
CA LEU A 41 -12.66 1.80 -16.80
C LEU A 41 -12.01 1.85 -15.41
N LEU A 42 -12.24 0.81 -14.60
CA LEU A 42 -11.54 0.57 -13.33
C LEU A 42 -10.99 -0.86 -13.31
N GLY A 43 -9.72 -1.00 -12.93
CA GLY A 43 -8.98 -2.25 -12.92
C GLY A 43 -8.29 -2.50 -11.59
N PHE A 44 -8.22 -3.78 -11.21
CA PHE A 44 -7.58 -4.23 -9.98
C PHE A 44 -6.79 -5.52 -10.21
N ASN A 45 -5.55 -5.57 -9.74
CA ASN A 45 -4.76 -6.80 -9.56
C ASN A 45 -4.63 -7.07 -8.07
N ARG A 46 -4.99 -8.27 -7.63
CA ARG A 46 -5.13 -8.60 -6.21
C ARG A 46 -3.92 -9.37 -5.67
N LEU A 47 -3.45 -8.95 -4.50
CA LEU A 47 -2.76 -9.82 -3.56
C LEU A 47 -3.67 -9.96 -2.33
N ALA A 48 -4.14 -11.16 -2.04
CA ALA A 48 -5.08 -11.41 -0.96
C ALA A 48 -4.35 -11.44 0.41
N ILE A 49 -4.53 -10.38 1.20
CA ILE A 49 -3.98 -10.26 2.56
C ILE A 49 -5.10 -10.25 3.61
N MET A 50 -6.09 -9.37 3.43
CA MET A 50 -7.31 -9.29 4.23
C MET A 50 -8.50 -9.83 3.44
N GLY A 51 -9.27 -10.75 4.05
CA GLY A 51 -10.40 -11.42 3.43
C GLY A 51 -9.99 -12.33 2.28
N LEU A 52 -9.33 -13.46 2.56
CA LEU A 52 -8.68 -14.33 1.56
C LEU A 52 -9.61 -14.98 0.52
N THR A 53 -10.92 -14.86 0.69
CA THR A 53 -11.92 -15.45 -0.20
C THR A 53 -12.18 -14.58 -1.43
N ALA A 54 -12.89 -15.11 -2.42
CA ALA A 54 -13.16 -14.42 -3.68
C ALA A 54 -14.01 -13.15 -3.51
N GLU A 55 -14.78 -13.05 -2.43
CA GLU A 55 -15.64 -11.91 -2.09
C GLU A 55 -14.83 -10.65 -1.80
N GLY A 56 -13.58 -10.77 -1.34
CA GLY A 56 -12.67 -9.63 -1.16
C GLY A 56 -12.06 -9.11 -2.47
N MET A 57 -12.49 -9.61 -3.63
CA MET A 57 -12.00 -9.15 -4.93
C MET A 57 -12.63 -7.83 -5.35
N GLN A 58 -11.79 -6.87 -5.73
CA GLN A 58 -12.21 -5.54 -6.17
C GLN A 58 -12.27 -5.46 -7.70
N PRO A 59 -12.91 -4.44 -8.32
CA PRO A 59 -13.62 -3.31 -7.69
C PRO A 59 -14.78 -3.74 -6.80
N PHE A 60 -14.93 -3.11 -5.63
CA PHE A 60 -16.15 -3.22 -4.82
C PHE A 60 -17.23 -2.33 -5.43
N VAL A 61 -18.46 -2.84 -5.50
CA VAL A 61 -19.59 -2.15 -6.13
C VAL A 61 -20.76 -2.10 -5.14
N ARG A 62 -21.40 -0.94 -5.00
CA ARG A 62 -22.63 -0.76 -4.22
C ARG A 62 -23.58 0.15 -4.97
N GLY A 63 -24.69 -0.43 -5.46
CA GLY A 63 -25.54 0.27 -6.43
C GLY A 63 -24.76 0.52 -7.72
N ASP A 64 -24.70 1.78 -8.15
CA ASP A 64 -23.93 2.21 -9.32
C ASP A 64 -22.53 2.75 -8.97
N ASP A 65 -22.19 2.86 -7.68
CA ASP A 65 -20.89 3.33 -7.21
C ASP A 65 -19.86 2.19 -7.17
N ALA A 66 -18.60 2.52 -7.40
CA ALA A 66 -17.51 1.55 -7.41
C ALA A 66 -16.24 2.09 -6.76
N VAL A 67 -15.41 1.21 -6.18
CA VAL A 67 -14.11 1.59 -5.63
C VAL A 67 -13.06 0.51 -5.84
N VAL A 68 -11.83 0.93 -6.15
CA VAL A 68 -10.61 0.12 -6.07
C VAL A 68 -9.63 0.78 -5.11
N CYS A 69 -8.95 -0.01 -4.30
CA CYS A 69 -8.00 0.41 -3.29
C CYS A 69 -6.83 -0.57 -3.21
N ASN A 70 -5.62 -0.06 -3.39
CA ASN A 70 -4.40 -0.71 -2.95
C ASN A 70 -4.05 -0.10 -1.59
N GLY A 71 -4.44 -0.76 -0.50
CA GLY A 71 -4.23 -0.26 0.85
C GLY A 71 -4.57 -1.28 1.92
N GLU A 72 -4.35 -0.87 3.17
CA GLU A 72 -4.71 -1.58 4.40
C GLU A 72 -5.30 -0.55 5.37
N LEU A 73 -6.57 -0.72 5.75
CA LEU A 73 -7.27 0.13 6.71
C LEU A 73 -7.09 -0.45 8.12
N TYR A 74 -6.26 0.19 8.94
CA TYR A 74 -5.96 -0.30 10.27
C TYR A 74 -7.15 -0.11 11.21
N GLY A 75 -7.46 -1.13 12.03
CA GLY A 75 -8.57 -1.06 12.97
C GLY A 75 -9.95 -1.00 12.31
N PHE A 76 -10.07 -1.33 11.02
CA PHE A 76 -11.31 -1.24 10.24
C PHE A 76 -12.48 -2.01 10.87
N ARG A 77 -12.23 -3.04 11.68
CA ARG A 77 -13.28 -3.88 12.30
C ARG A 77 -14.23 -3.06 13.19
N ALA A 78 -13.71 -2.09 13.93
CA ALA A 78 -14.53 -1.20 14.75
C ALA A 78 -15.42 -0.30 13.88
N GLU A 79 -14.87 0.21 12.77
CA GLU A 79 -15.61 1.04 11.82
C GLU A 79 -16.64 0.22 11.03
N LYS A 80 -16.31 -1.01 10.63
CA LYS A 80 -17.24 -1.98 10.03
C LYS A 80 -18.43 -2.22 10.96
N ALA A 81 -18.20 -2.50 12.24
CA ALA A 81 -19.27 -2.70 13.23
C ALA A 81 -20.14 -1.43 13.42
N ARG A 82 -19.53 -0.24 13.40
CA ARG A 82 -20.25 1.05 13.46
C ARG A 82 -21.14 1.26 12.23
N LEU A 83 -20.66 0.87 11.05
CA LEU A 83 -21.42 0.93 9.80
C LEU A 83 -22.55 -0.11 9.77
N GLU A 84 -22.32 -1.32 10.29
CA GLU A 84 -23.38 -2.34 10.43
C GLU A 84 -24.53 -1.85 11.31
N GLN A 85 -24.24 -1.14 12.40
CA GLN A 85 -25.26 -0.51 13.25
C GLN A 85 -26.08 0.57 12.53
N LYS A 86 -25.51 1.18 11.47
CA LYS A 86 -26.22 2.12 10.59
C LYS A 86 -27.02 1.44 9.47
N GLY A 87 -26.96 0.10 9.39
CA GLY A 87 -27.72 -0.69 8.42
C GLY A 87 -26.93 -1.08 7.17
N TYR A 88 -25.62 -0.82 7.11
CA TYR A 88 -24.78 -1.33 6.02
C TYR A 88 -24.55 -2.83 6.17
N THR A 89 -24.62 -3.55 5.05
CA THR A 89 -24.29 -4.98 4.98
C THR A 89 -23.02 -5.18 4.17
N PHE A 90 -22.22 -6.18 4.54
CA PHE A 90 -20.93 -6.51 3.92
C PHE A 90 -20.91 -7.97 3.48
N GLN A 91 -20.21 -8.26 2.38
CA GLN A 91 -20.12 -9.59 1.77
C GLN A 91 -18.75 -10.23 1.96
N SER A 92 -17.74 -9.46 2.32
CA SER A 92 -16.36 -9.89 2.49
C SER A 92 -15.78 -9.47 3.84
N ASP A 93 -14.62 -10.03 4.15
CA ASP A 93 -13.79 -9.62 5.28
C ASP A 93 -12.64 -8.69 4.88
N SER A 94 -12.66 -8.19 3.64
CA SER A 94 -11.71 -7.16 3.22
C SER A 94 -12.00 -5.86 3.96
N ASP A 95 -10.95 -5.31 4.53
CA ASP A 95 -10.89 -3.97 5.10
C ASP A 95 -11.35 -2.89 4.11
N CYS A 96 -11.01 -3.03 2.82
CA CYS A 96 -11.35 -2.07 1.78
C CYS A 96 -12.85 -2.08 1.37
N GLU A 97 -13.66 -3.05 1.78
CA GLU A 97 -15.10 -3.09 1.44
C GLU A 97 -15.88 -1.95 2.13
N ILE A 98 -15.36 -1.41 3.24
CA ILE A 98 -16.02 -0.33 3.98
C ILE A 98 -15.90 1.04 3.31
N LEU A 99 -15.08 1.18 2.26
CA LEU A 99 -14.77 2.47 1.64
C LEU A 99 -16.00 3.17 1.05
N LEU A 100 -16.90 2.45 0.36
CA LEU A 100 -18.12 3.05 -0.17
C LEU A 100 -19.07 3.51 0.95
N PRO A 101 -19.39 2.68 1.98
CA PRO A 101 -20.10 3.17 3.16
C PRO A 101 -19.43 4.36 3.86
N MET A 102 -18.10 4.36 4.02
CA MET A 102 -17.39 5.51 4.59
C MET A 102 -17.57 6.78 3.74
N TYR A 103 -17.50 6.66 2.41
CA TYR A 103 -17.77 7.79 1.51
C TYR A 103 -19.19 8.32 1.65
N TYR A 104 -20.18 7.46 1.85
CA TYR A 104 -21.57 7.91 2.05
C TYR A 104 -21.77 8.65 3.38
N GLU A 105 -21.06 8.23 4.44
CA GLU A 105 -21.15 8.84 5.76
C GLU A 105 -20.38 10.17 5.86
N TYR A 106 -19.18 10.23 5.27
CA TYR A 106 -18.24 11.35 5.48
C TYR A 106 -17.96 12.16 4.21
N GLY A 107 -18.39 11.70 3.04
CA GLY A 107 -18.04 12.32 1.76
C GLY A 107 -16.53 12.35 1.56
N LEU A 108 -16.01 13.46 1.04
CA LEU A 108 -14.58 13.67 0.83
C LEU A 108 -13.80 13.85 2.14
N ASP A 109 -14.48 14.09 3.27
CA ASP A 109 -13.80 14.18 4.57
C ASP A 109 -13.33 12.81 5.07
N MET A 110 -13.81 11.70 4.46
CA MET A 110 -13.43 10.34 4.82
C MET A 110 -11.91 10.14 4.89
N PHE A 111 -11.13 10.81 4.02
CA PHE A 111 -9.68 10.64 3.98
C PHE A 111 -8.99 11.11 5.25
N ARG A 112 -9.58 12.05 6.00
CA ARG A 112 -9.06 12.51 7.30
C ARG A 112 -9.37 11.56 8.44
N HIS A 113 -10.36 10.69 8.28
CA HIS A 113 -10.80 9.73 9.30
C HIS A 113 -10.15 8.35 9.15
N MET A 114 -9.40 8.11 8.07
CA MET A 114 -8.76 6.82 7.81
C MET A 114 -7.36 6.75 8.43
N ASP A 115 -7.19 5.89 9.44
CA ASP A 115 -5.87 5.38 9.86
C ASP A 115 -5.47 4.23 8.93
N ALA A 116 -4.87 4.56 7.80
CA ALA A 116 -4.61 3.60 6.73
C ALA A 116 -3.39 3.98 5.89
N GLU A 117 -2.82 3.00 5.22
CA GLU A 117 -1.99 3.23 4.03
C GLU A 117 -2.82 2.88 2.80
N PHE A 118 -2.90 3.75 1.79
CA PHE A 118 -3.80 3.54 0.67
C PHE A 118 -3.48 4.40 -0.54
N ALA A 119 -3.75 3.82 -1.70
CA ALA A 119 -4.05 4.51 -2.94
C ALA A 119 -5.39 3.98 -3.42
N MET A 120 -6.35 4.86 -3.76
CA MET A 120 -7.68 4.43 -4.20
C MET A 120 -8.24 5.27 -5.34
N ILE A 121 -9.19 4.68 -6.07
CA ILE A 121 -10.02 5.35 -7.06
C ILE A 121 -11.47 4.94 -6.81
N LEU A 122 -12.35 5.93 -6.65
CA LEU A 122 -13.77 5.78 -6.35
C LEU A 122 -14.59 6.47 -7.43
N TYR A 123 -15.66 5.82 -7.86
CA TYR A 123 -16.68 6.40 -8.73
C TYR A 123 -17.94 6.73 -7.92
N ASP A 124 -18.33 8.00 -7.93
CA ASP A 124 -19.60 8.51 -7.41
C ASP A 124 -20.57 8.65 -8.60
N ALA A 125 -21.48 7.70 -8.75
CA ALA A 125 -22.45 7.63 -9.84
C ALA A 125 -23.51 8.72 -9.74
N LYS A 126 -23.91 9.09 -8.51
CA LYS A 126 -24.89 10.16 -8.28
C LYS A 126 -24.40 11.50 -8.83
N ARG A 127 -23.10 11.75 -8.75
CA ARG A 127 -22.46 12.96 -9.28
C ARG A 127 -21.76 12.74 -10.63
N GLY A 128 -21.64 11.50 -11.09
CA GLY A 128 -20.97 11.14 -12.33
C GLY A 128 -19.47 11.48 -12.36
N ARG A 129 -18.77 11.33 -11.23
CA ARG A 129 -17.35 11.75 -11.12
C ARG A 129 -16.44 10.67 -10.54
N LEU A 130 -15.20 10.66 -10.99
CA LEU A 130 -14.11 9.88 -10.39
C LEU A 130 -13.37 10.70 -9.35
N ILE A 131 -13.08 10.06 -8.24
CA ILE A 131 -12.29 10.56 -7.12
C ILE A 131 -11.08 9.64 -7.01
N ALA A 132 -9.88 10.19 -6.83
CA ALA A 132 -8.70 9.40 -6.51
C ALA A 132 -8.02 9.98 -5.27
N ALA A 133 -7.38 9.17 -4.45
CA ALA A 133 -6.73 9.66 -3.24
C ALA A 133 -5.55 8.80 -2.83
N ARG A 134 -4.62 9.41 -2.10
CA ARG A 134 -3.39 8.79 -1.61
C ARG A 134 -3.17 9.13 -0.14
N ASP A 135 -2.63 8.18 0.62
CA ASP A 135 -2.35 8.33 2.05
C ASP A 135 -1.39 9.48 2.38
N PRO A 136 -1.36 9.96 3.64
CA PRO A 136 -0.59 11.15 4.06
C PRO A 136 0.92 11.07 3.81
N PHE A 137 1.50 9.86 3.84
CA PHE A 137 2.93 9.64 3.65
C PHE A 137 3.28 9.19 2.23
N GLY A 138 2.28 8.87 1.41
CA GLY A 138 2.46 8.26 0.10
C GLY A 138 3.03 6.84 0.15
N ILE A 139 2.75 6.08 1.21
CA ILE A 139 3.23 4.70 1.40
C ILE A 139 2.78 3.82 0.23
N ARG A 140 1.51 3.89 -0.15
CA ARG A 140 1.00 3.21 -1.34
C ARG A 140 1.20 4.13 -2.56
N PRO A 141 1.84 3.65 -3.64
CA PRO A 141 2.14 4.49 -4.79
C PRO A 141 0.89 4.73 -5.63
N LEU A 142 0.80 5.95 -6.18
CA LEU A 142 -0.23 6.35 -7.12
C LEU A 142 0.37 7.41 -8.06
N PHE A 143 0.07 7.31 -9.34
CA PHE A 143 0.48 8.19 -10.41
C PHE A 143 -0.74 8.61 -11.21
N TYR A 144 -0.64 9.74 -11.90
CA TYR A 144 -1.66 10.19 -12.84
C TYR A 144 -1.05 10.77 -14.11
N GLY A 145 -1.87 10.86 -15.15
CA GLY A 145 -1.55 11.52 -16.40
C GLY A 145 -2.82 11.79 -17.20
N TYR A 146 -2.68 12.43 -18.36
CA TYR A 146 -3.77 12.67 -19.29
C TYR A 146 -3.46 12.00 -20.63
N SER A 147 -4.47 11.34 -21.20
CA SER A 147 -4.41 10.83 -22.57
C SER A 147 -4.43 11.96 -23.59
N ASP A 148 -4.15 11.64 -24.85
CA ASP A 148 -4.21 12.59 -25.97
C ASP A 148 -5.61 13.21 -26.14
N SER A 149 -6.67 12.52 -25.70
CA SER A 149 -8.05 13.02 -25.67
C SER A 149 -8.38 13.87 -24.44
N GLY A 150 -7.39 14.13 -23.58
CA GLY A 150 -7.50 14.93 -22.36
C GLY A 150 -8.21 14.21 -21.21
N LYS A 151 -8.34 12.88 -21.26
CA LYS A 151 -8.96 12.09 -20.19
C LYS A 151 -7.92 11.69 -19.15
N ILE A 152 -8.27 11.85 -17.88
CA ILE A 152 -7.37 11.51 -16.79
C ILE A 152 -7.27 10.00 -16.60
N ALA A 153 -6.04 9.54 -16.32
CA ALA A 153 -5.73 8.18 -15.95
C ALA A 153 -5.01 8.15 -14.60
N PHE A 154 -5.27 7.13 -13.80
CA PHE A 154 -4.62 6.88 -12.51
C PHE A 154 -4.06 5.46 -12.48
N ALA A 155 -2.90 5.26 -11.86
CA ALA A 155 -2.31 3.93 -11.73
C ALA A 155 -1.34 3.81 -10.55
N SER A 156 -1.17 2.62 -9.99
CA SER A 156 -0.23 2.42 -8.87
C SER A 156 1.23 2.62 -9.29
N GLU A 157 1.59 2.33 -10.54
CA GLU A 157 2.94 2.53 -11.06
C GLU A 157 2.93 3.29 -12.39
N ALA A 158 3.90 4.18 -12.59
CA ALA A 158 4.04 4.97 -13.81
C ALA A 158 4.08 4.11 -15.08
N LYS A 159 4.66 2.90 -15.02
CA LYS A 159 4.74 1.98 -16.17
C LYS A 159 3.38 1.52 -16.72
N GLN A 160 2.31 1.60 -15.94
CA GLN A 160 0.94 1.37 -16.42
C GLN A 160 0.43 2.51 -17.31
N LEU A 161 0.99 3.72 -17.18
CA LEU A 161 0.57 4.91 -17.93
C LEU A 161 1.50 5.23 -19.12
N VAL A 162 2.70 4.64 -19.18
CA VAL A 162 3.63 4.83 -20.30
C VAL A 162 3.00 4.38 -21.62
N GLY A 163 2.88 5.29 -22.57
CA GLY A 163 2.22 5.05 -23.87
C GLY A 163 0.71 5.34 -23.88
N LEU A 164 0.08 5.52 -22.71
CA LEU A 164 -1.28 6.03 -22.58
C LEU A 164 -1.30 7.54 -22.32
N CYS A 165 -0.34 8.04 -21.54
CA CYS A 165 -0.20 9.45 -21.18
C CYS A 165 1.11 10.01 -21.72
N ALA A 166 1.07 11.24 -22.27
CA ALA A 166 2.26 11.93 -22.74
C ALA A 166 3.17 12.35 -21.57
N GLU A 167 2.56 12.82 -20.48
CA GLU A 167 3.24 13.17 -19.24
C GLU A 167 2.61 12.41 -18.07
N ILE A 168 3.46 11.97 -17.13
CA ILE A 168 3.06 11.17 -15.97
C ILE A 168 3.65 11.82 -14.72
N PHE A 169 2.81 12.00 -13.72
CA PHE A 169 3.16 12.67 -12.47
C PHE A 169 2.91 11.75 -11.28
N PRO A 170 3.75 11.78 -10.24
CA PRO A 170 3.39 11.18 -8.97
C PRO A 170 2.15 11.89 -8.41
N PHE A 171 1.18 11.10 -7.92
CA PHE A 171 0.00 11.65 -7.27
C PHE A 171 0.41 12.29 -5.92
N PRO A 172 -0.02 13.53 -5.61
CA PRO A 172 0.38 14.22 -4.38
C PRO A 172 0.02 13.44 -3.10
N ILE A 173 0.93 13.41 -2.12
CA ILE A 173 0.68 12.75 -0.82
C ILE A 173 -0.38 13.51 -0.02
N GLY A 174 -1.10 12.81 0.87
CA GLY A 174 -2.11 13.43 1.74
C GLY A 174 -3.17 14.21 0.99
N SER A 175 -3.48 13.80 -0.24
CA SER A 175 -4.35 14.55 -1.15
C SER A 175 -5.40 13.65 -1.81
N PHE A 176 -6.47 14.27 -2.28
CA PHE A 176 -7.42 13.66 -3.20
C PHE A 176 -7.60 14.50 -4.46
N TYR A 177 -7.98 13.85 -5.54
CA TYR A 177 -8.42 14.44 -6.79
C TYR A 177 -9.94 14.39 -6.85
N CYS A 178 -10.59 15.50 -7.15
CA CYS A 178 -12.03 15.58 -7.40
C CYS A 178 -12.33 16.76 -8.32
N ASP A 179 -13.17 16.56 -9.34
CA ASP A 179 -13.63 17.60 -10.25
C ASP A 179 -12.49 18.44 -10.88
N GLY A 180 -11.39 17.80 -11.25
CA GLY A 180 -10.23 18.46 -11.87
C GLY A 180 -9.25 19.09 -10.89
N LEU A 181 -9.50 19.01 -9.58
CA LEU A 181 -8.69 19.64 -8.54
C LEU A 181 -8.00 18.61 -7.66
N PHE A 182 -6.74 18.86 -7.33
CA PHE A 182 -6.03 18.16 -6.26
C PHE A 182 -6.15 18.98 -4.97
N VAL A 183 -6.69 18.36 -3.93
CA VAL A 183 -6.93 18.98 -2.62
C VAL A 183 -6.18 18.20 -1.56
N GLN A 184 -5.29 18.88 -0.85
CA GLN A 184 -4.58 18.31 0.29
C GLN A 184 -5.53 18.23 1.50
N TYR A 185 -5.73 17.01 2.00
CA TYR A 185 -6.53 16.75 3.20
C TYR A 185 -5.66 16.56 4.44
N ASP A 186 -4.37 16.25 4.30
CA ASP A 186 -3.42 16.14 5.40
C ASP A 186 -2.04 16.67 4.99
N ASP A 187 -1.49 17.56 5.81
CA ASP A 187 -0.12 18.07 5.67
C ASP A 187 0.71 17.61 6.86
N ILE A 188 1.42 16.50 6.66
CA ILE A 188 2.20 15.88 7.71
C ILE A 188 3.44 16.68 8.12
N ALA A 189 3.87 17.62 7.29
CA ALA A 189 4.97 18.53 7.62
C ALA A 189 4.51 19.72 8.48
N ALA A 190 3.20 19.98 8.55
CA ALA A 190 2.65 21.08 9.33
C ALA A 190 2.76 20.80 10.83
N VAL A 191 3.60 21.58 11.52
CA VAL A 191 3.69 21.56 12.98
C VAL A 191 2.47 22.27 13.57
N GLN A 192 1.51 21.49 14.09
CA GLN A 192 0.31 22.03 14.74
C GLN A 192 0.59 22.50 16.18
N GLU A 193 1.43 21.76 16.90
CA GLU A 193 1.74 22.01 18.31
C GLU A 193 3.16 21.56 18.65
N VAL A 194 3.80 22.25 19.60
CA VAL A 194 5.11 21.88 20.16
C VAL A 194 4.90 21.26 21.55
N CYS A 195 5.25 19.99 21.71
CA CYS A 195 5.23 19.31 23.01
C CYS A 195 6.27 19.90 23.96
N ARG A 196 5.87 20.23 25.20
CA ARG A 196 6.72 20.79 26.25
C ARG A 196 6.77 19.93 27.51
N ASP A 197 6.36 18.67 27.39
CA ASP A 197 6.41 17.71 28.49
C ASP A 197 7.86 17.39 28.87
N ASP A 198 8.07 16.79 30.04
CA ASP A 198 9.38 16.30 30.45
C ASP A 198 9.83 15.09 29.61
N LEU A 199 11.13 14.79 29.65
CA LEU A 199 11.75 13.75 28.82
C LEU A 199 11.16 12.34 29.09
N ASP A 200 10.80 12.03 30.33
CA ASP A 200 10.26 10.72 30.68
C ASP A 200 8.85 10.56 30.09
N THR A 201 8.04 11.61 30.18
CA THR A 201 6.72 11.66 29.54
C THR A 201 6.82 11.55 28.02
N ILE A 202 7.73 12.29 27.38
CA ILE A 202 7.94 12.24 25.93
C ILE A 202 8.34 10.84 25.47
N THR A 203 9.35 10.25 26.10
CA THR A 203 9.86 8.93 25.71
C THR A 203 8.85 7.81 25.97
N ALA A 204 8.07 7.91 27.06
CA ALA A 204 6.95 7.00 27.29
C ALA A 204 5.90 7.11 26.19
N ASN A 205 5.49 8.32 25.82
CA ASN A 205 4.51 8.55 24.76
C ASN A 205 4.97 8.03 23.39
N ILE A 206 6.25 8.24 23.03
CA ILE A 206 6.83 7.70 21.79
C ILE A 206 6.78 6.16 21.81
N ARG A 207 7.19 5.54 22.92
CA ARG A 207 7.16 4.08 23.08
C ARG A 207 5.75 3.52 22.90
N GLU A 208 4.76 4.09 23.60
CA GLU A 208 3.37 3.60 23.51
C GLU A 208 2.79 3.79 22.10
N LYS A 209 3.09 4.91 21.43
CA LYS A 209 2.66 5.14 20.04
C LYS A 209 3.29 4.14 19.08
N LEU A 210 4.57 3.84 19.23
CA LEU A 210 5.25 2.82 18.41
C LEU A 210 4.67 1.43 18.64
N ILE A 211 4.42 1.05 19.89
CA ILE A 211 3.81 -0.25 20.24
C ILE A 211 2.43 -0.39 19.57
N ARG A 212 1.57 0.64 19.71
CA ARG A 212 0.25 0.65 19.06
C ARG A 212 0.33 0.66 17.54
N ALA A 213 1.34 1.32 16.96
CA ALA A 213 1.53 1.38 15.53
C ALA A 213 1.89 0.01 14.92
N VAL A 214 2.70 -0.77 15.63
CA VAL A 214 3.02 -2.16 15.26
C VAL A 214 1.82 -3.08 15.50
N ASP A 215 1.19 -3.02 16.67
CA ASP A 215 0.03 -3.86 17.03
C ASP A 215 -1.08 -3.82 15.97
N LYS A 216 -1.51 -2.62 15.57
CA LYS A 216 -2.55 -2.46 14.55
C LYS A 216 -2.18 -3.00 13.16
N ARG A 217 -0.88 -3.20 12.88
CA ARG A 217 -0.34 -3.75 11.62
C ARG A 217 -0.16 -5.27 11.67
N LEU A 218 -0.43 -5.91 12.81
CA LEU A 218 -0.40 -7.37 12.95
C LEU A 218 -1.76 -8.02 12.62
N ASP A 219 -2.84 -7.26 12.46
CA ASP A 219 -4.15 -7.76 12.01
C ASP A 219 -4.07 -8.10 10.52
N ALA A 220 -3.80 -9.38 10.23
CA ALA A 220 -3.70 -9.94 8.88
C ALA A 220 -4.29 -11.37 8.85
N ASP A 221 -5.06 -11.70 7.81
CA ASP A 221 -5.54 -13.09 7.60
C ASP A 221 -4.45 -13.98 6.97
N ALA A 222 -3.45 -13.36 6.33
CA ALA A 222 -2.27 -14.02 5.77
C ALA A 222 -1.11 -14.12 6.80
N PRO A 223 -0.15 -15.07 6.62
CA PRO A 223 1.03 -15.15 7.47
C PRO A 223 1.90 -13.87 7.41
N VAL A 224 2.28 -13.36 8.58
CA VAL A 224 3.14 -12.16 8.71
C VAL A 224 4.61 -12.56 8.90
N GLY A 225 5.49 -11.89 8.15
CA GLY A 225 6.94 -12.00 8.29
C GLY A 225 7.58 -10.63 8.51
N PHE A 226 8.79 -10.61 9.06
CA PHE A 226 9.49 -9.39 9.44
C PHE A 226 10.88 -9.32 8.82
N LEU A 227 11.26 -8.14 8.35
CA LEU A 227 12.63 -7.87 7.92
C LEU A 227 13.46 -7.46 9.13
N LEU A 228 14.57 -8.15 9.36
CA LEU A 228 15.45 -7.94 10.51
C LEU A 228 16.87 -7.68 10.03
N SER A 229 17.31 -6.43 10.08
CA SER A 229 18.67 -6.04 9.68
C SER A 229 19.67 -6.07 10.83
N GLY A 230 19.21 -6.25 12.08
CA GLY A 230 20.02 -6.06 13.29
C GLY A 230 20.23 -4.60 13.70
N GLY A 231 19.80 -3.65 12.87
CA GLY A 231 19.73 -2.23 13.23
C GLY A 231 18.62 -1.96 14.26
N LEU A 232 18.69 -0.79 14.92
CA LEU A 232 17.75 -0.42 16.00
C LEU A 232 16.29 -0.51 15.56
N ASP A 233 15.94 0.06 14.41
CA ASP A 233 14.54 0.22 13.98
C ASP A 233 13.86 -1.12 13.70
N SER A 234 14.49 -1.96 12.87
CA SER A 234 13.96 -3.29 12.55
C SER A 234 13.90 -4.19 13.78
N SER A 235 14.88 -4.06 14.68
CA SER A 235 14.92 -4.79 15.95
C SER A 235 13.80 -4.38 16.89
N LEU A 236 13.48 -3.08 16.98
CA LEU A 236 12.35 -2.58 17.79
C LEU A 236 11.01 -3.11 17.26
N VAL A 237 10.78 -3.04 15.94
CA VAL A 237 9.56 -3.57 15.32
C VAL A 237 9.43 -5.08 15.58
N CYS A 238 10.49 -5.84 15.36
CA CYS A 238 10.51 -7.29 15.61
C CYS A 238 10.29 -7.61 17.10
N ALA A 239 10.90 -6.86 18.02
CA ALA A 239 10.74 -7.07 19.45
C ALA A 239 9.31 -6.80 19.93
N ILE A 240 8.67 -5.76 19.41
CA ILE A 240 7.28 -5.46 19.71
C ILE A 240 6.36 -6.57 19.17
N ALA A 241 6.56 -6.98 17.92
CA ALA A 241 5.77 -8.05 17.31
C ALA A 241 5.96 -9.41 18.03
N ALA A 242 7.20 -9.76 18.39
CA ALA A 242 7.51 -10.99 19.13
C ALA A 242 6.80 -11.03 20.49
N ARG A 243 6.71 -9.90 21.21
CA ARG A 243 6.00 -9.82 22.49
C ARG A 243 4.49 -10.00 22.37
N GLN A 244 3.91 -9.64 21.24
CA GLN A 244 2.47 -9.75 20.98
C GLN A 244 2.10 -11.11 20.36
N SER A 245 3.07 -11.79 19.75
CA SER A 245 2.86 -13.09 19.14
C SER A 245 2.87 -14.23 20.16
N LYS A 246 1.96 -15.20 20.00
CA LYS A 246 1.95 -16.45 20.78
C LYS A 246 2.91 -17.51 20.23
N LYS A 247 3.49 -17.28 19.06
CA LYS A 247 4.41 -18.19 18.35
C LYS A 247 5.68 -17.42 17.96
N PRO A 248 6.81 -18.09 17.75
CA PRO A 248 7.98 -17.47 17.14
C PRO A 248 7.61 -16.70 15.88
N ILE A 249 7.98 -15.42 15.81
CA ILE A 249 7.81 -14.62 14.58
C ILE A 249 8.81 -15.09 13.53
N ARG A 250 8.46 -14.97 12.25
CA ARG A 250 9.37 -15.27 11.15
C ARG A 250 10.16 -14.02 10.78
N THR A 251 11.49 -14.11 10.83
CA THR A 251 12.37 -12.98 10.54
C THR A 251 13.30 -13.32 9.37
N PHE A 252 13.54 -12.35 8.52
CA PHE A 252 14.37 -12.50 7.32
C PHE A 252 15.46 -11.42 7.31
N ALA A 253 16.70 -11.83 7.06
CA ALA A 253 17.83 -10.94 6.87
C ALA A 253 18.57 -11.27 5.56
N ILE A 254 19.17 -10.29 4.92
CA ILE A 254 19.95 -10.49 3.69
C ILE A 254 21.33 -9.84 3.83
N GLY A 255 22.36 -10.48 3.30
CA GLY A 255 23.74 -9.97 3.34
C GLY A 255 24.62 -10.53 2.23
N MET A 256 25.73 -9.84 1.97
CA MET A 256 26.72 -10.29 0.99
C MET A 256 27.53 -11.46 1.56
N SER A 257 27.72 -12.50 0.75
CA SER A 257 28.55 -13.68 1.10
C SER A 257 30.00 -13.32 1.47
N SER A 258 30.55 -12.25 0.90
CA SER A 258 31.90 -11.76 1.20
C SER A 258 31.99 -10.87 2.44
N ASP A 259 30.87 -10.27 2.88
CA ASP A 259 30.83 -9.31 3.99
C ASP A 259 29.43 -9.28 4.63
N ALA A 260 29.25 -10.13 5.64
CA ALA A 260 27.96 -10.43 6.27
C ALA A 260 27.79 -9.75 7.64
N ILE A 261 28.34 -8.54 7.83
CA ILE A 261 28.30 -7.85 9.13
C ILE A 261 26.86 -7.65 9.63
N ASP A 262 25.93 -7.25 8.76
CA ASP A 262 24.53 -7.03 9.15
C ASP A 262 23.84 -8.35 9.60
N LEU A 263 24.18 -9.47 8.96
CA LEU A 263 23.64 -10.78 9.34
C LEU A 263 24.07 -11.20 10.74
N LYS A 264 25.27 -10.80 11.18
CA LYS A 264 25.70 -11.04 12.57
C LYS A 264 24.75 -10.37 13.56
N TYR A 265 24.44 -9.09 13.37
CA TYR A 265 23.54 -8.36 14.28
C TYR A 265 22.10 -8.84 14.16
N ALA A 266 21.63 -9.16 12.95
CA ALA A 266 20.32 -9.76 12.75
C ALA A 266 20.18 -11.07 13.55
N ARG A 267 21.21 -11.93 13.53
CA ARG A 267 21.24 -13.17 14.29
C ARG A 267 21.23 -12.95 15.80
N GLU A 268 22.02 -12.01 16.32
CA GLU A 268 22.01 -11.67 17.74
C GLU A 268 20.60 -11.27 18.23
N VAL A 269 19.89 -10.47 17.43
CA VAL A 269 18.52 -10.06 17.74
C VAL A 269 17.54 -11.24 17.57
N ALA A 270 17.68 -12.04 16.52
CA ALA A 270 16.85 -13.21 16.30
C ALA A 270 16.95 -14.24 17.43
N ASP A 271 18.17 -14.50 17.92
CA ASP A 271 18.44 -15.39 19.05
C ASP A 271 17.80 -14.85 20.34
N TYR A 272 17.92 -13.54 20.59
CA TYR A 272 17.29 -12.87 21.73
C TYR A 272 15.75 -12.94 21.69
N LEU A 273 15.16 -12.79 20.49
CA LEU A 273 13.71 -12.83 20.29
C LEU A 273 13.16 -14.25 20.13
N HIS A 274 14.02 -15.26 20.04
CA HIS A 274 13.66 -16.65 19.70
C HIS A 274 12.80 -16.73 18.43
N SER A 275 13.13 -15.95 17.40
CA SER A 275 12.42 -15.93 16.12
C SER A 275 12.79 -17.11 15.22
N ASP A 276 11.88 -17.52 14.34
CA ASP A 276 12.16 -18.41 13.21
C ASP A 276 12.92 -17.61 12.14
N HIS A 277 14.26 -17.63 12.21
CA HIS A 277 15.13 -16.73 11.47
C HIS A 277 15.70 -17.38 10.20
N ARG A 278 15.59 -16.66 9.08
CA ARG A 278 16.18 -17.05 7.80
C ARG A 278 17.13 -15.98 7.29
N GLU A 279 18.36 -16.39 7.05
CA GLU A 279 19.37 -15.56 6.40
C GLU A 279 19.47 -15.89 4.92
N ILE A 280 19.46 -14.86 4.08
CA ILE A 280 19.65 -14.95 2.65
C ILE A 280 21.04 -14.40 2.32
N LEU A 281 21.88 -15.24 1.76
CA LEU A 281 23.20 -14.85 1.28
C LEU A 281 23.13 -14.58 -0.21
N ILE A 282 23.64 -13.43 -0.63
CA ILE A 282 23.76 -13.06 -2.04
C ILE A 282 25.21 -12.81 -2.43
N ASP A 283 25.50 -12.90 -3.72
CA ASP A 283 26.80 -12.58 -4.27
C ASP A 283 26.73 -11.43 -5.31
N ARG A 284 27.88 -11.13 -5.90
CA ARG A 284 27.99 -10.09 -6.93
C ARG A 284 27.15 -10.42 -8.17
N ASN A 285 27.05 -11.69 -8.56
CA ASN A 285 26.31 -12.10 -9.75
C ASN A 285 24.80 -11.96 -9.54
N ASP A 286 24.29 -12.24 -8.33
CA ASP A 286 22.88 -12.01 -7.98
C ASP A 286 22.51 -10.53 -8.16
N VAL A 287 23.39 -9.64 -7.68
CA VAL A 287 23.21 -8.19 -7.80
C VAL A 287 23.25 -7.76 -9.27
N LEU A 288 24.26 -8.18 -10.03
CA LEU A 288 24.42 -7.77 -11.43
C LEU A 288 23.29 -8.29 -12.32
N SER A 289 22.86 -9.53 -12.11
CA SER A 289 21.80 -10.16 -12.91
C SER A 289 20.40 -9.61 -12.61
N SER A 290 20.19 -9.02 -11.42
CA SER A 290 18.88 -8.46 -11.03
C SER A 290 18.80 -6.94 -11.18
N LEU A 291 19.88 -6.26 -11.57
CA LEU A 291 19.94 -4.80 -11.58
C LEU A 291 18.90 -4.17 -12.51
N GLU A 292 18.75 -4.69 -13.73
CA GLU A 292 17.79 -4.17 -14.71
C GLU A 292 16.35 -4.37 -14.22
N ASP A 293 16.03 -5.54 -13.66
CA ASP A 293 14.73 -5.84 -13.07
C ASP A 293 14.40 -4.88 -11.91
N VAL A 294 15.38 -4.59 -11.05
CA VAL A 294 15.20 -3.67 -9.90
C VAL A 294 14.96 -2.25 -10.39
N VAL A 295 15.73 -1.77 -11.36
CA VAL A 295 15.51 -0.44 -11.96
C VAL A 295 14.11 -0.34 -12.59
N ALA A 296 13.70 -1.38 -13.33
CA ALA A 296 12.39 -1.43 -13.96
C ALA A 296 11.23 -1.56 -12.95
N ALA A 297 11.44 -2.27 -11.84
CA ALA A 297 10.45 -2.42 -10.77
C ALA A 297 10.26 -1.11 -9.99
N LEU A 298 11.34 -0.37 -9.72
CA LEU A 298 11.29 0.89 -8.99
C LEU A 298 10.84 2.07 -9.85
N GLY A 299 11.13 2.04 -11.16
CA GLY A 299 10.88 3.17 -12.05
C GLY A 299 11.71 4.41 -11.69
N THR A 300 12.93 4.23 -11.20
CA THR A 300 13.85 5.31 -10.80
C THR A 300 15.27 5.03 -11.28
N PHE A 301 16.04 6.11 -11.45
CA PHE A 301 17.49 6.06 -11.71
C PHE A 301 18.31 6.58 -10.52
N ASP A 302 17.67 6.85 -9.37
CA ASP A 302 18.37 7.31 -8.18
C ASP A 302 19.32 6.22 -7.64
N ILE A 303 20.60 6.58 -7.50
CA ILE A 303 21.67 5.66 -7.16
C ILE A 303 21.46 5.04 -5.78
N THR A 304 21.07 5.86 -4.79
CA THR A 304 20.90 5.40 -3.41
C THR A 304 19.73 4.43 -3.31
N THR A 305 18.60 4.78 -3.93
CA THR A 305 17.39 3.96 -3.96
C THR A 305 17.64 2.61 -4.63
N ILE A 306 18.30 2.59 -5.79
CA ILE A 306 18.64 1.34 -6.48
C ILE A 306 19.53 0.47 -5.60
N ARG A 307 20.62 1.03 -5.04
CA ARG A 307 21.56 0.27 -4.20
C ARG A 307 20.87 -0.36 -2.98
N ALA A 308 20.06 0.40 -2.26
CA ALA A 308 19.35 -0.10 -1.08
C ALA A 308 18.27 -1.14 -1.46
N SER A 309 17.65 -0.97 -2.62
CA SER A 309 16.58 -1.87 -3.08
C SER A 309 17.08 -3.21 -3.60
N MET A 310 18.36 -3.36 -3.96
CA MET A 310 18.90 -4.64 -4.43
C MET A 310 18.68 -5.75 -3.39
N GLY A 311 19.10 -5.51 -2.15
CA GLY A 311 18.90 -6.47 -1.05
C GLY A 311 17.41 -6.67 -0.76
N MET A 312 16.63 -5.59 -0.74
CA MET A 312 15.19 -5.65 -0.50
C MET A 312 14.42 -6.45 -1.57
N TYR A 313 14.82 -6.33 -2.83
CA TYR A 313 14.19 -7.07 -3.93
C TYR A 313 14.55 -8.56 -3.86
N LEU A 314 15.83 -8.86 -3.64
CA LEU A 314 16.32 -10.24 -3.58
C LEU A 314 15.78 -10.99 -2.35
N ILE A 315 15.64 -10.32 -1.21
CA ILE A 315 15.05 -10.94 -0.01
C ILE A 315 13.57 -11.25 -0.21
N CYS A 316 12.82 -10.40 -0.94
CA CYS A 316 11.42 -10.66 -1.27
C CYS A 316 11.23 -11.82 -2.27
N LYS A 317 12.28 -12.18 -3.03
CA LYS A 317 12.26 -13.23 -4.06
C LYS A 317 12.58 -14.63 -3.49
N ALA A 318 13.28 -14.72 -2.36
CA ALA A 318 13.87 -15.94 -1.80
C ALA A 318 12.94 -16.74 -0.85
#